data_AF-A0A2X3H8N6-F1
#
_entry.id   AF-A0A2X3H8N6-F1
#
_cell.length_a   1.000
_cell.length_b   1.000
_cell.length_c   1.000
_cell.angle_alpha   90.00
_cell.angle_beta   90.00
_cell.angle_gamma   90.00
#
_symmetry.space_group_name_H-M   'P 1'
#
loop_
_entity.id
_entity.type
_entity.pdbx_description
1 polymer ?
#
loop_
_entity_poly.entity_id
_entity_poly.type
_entity_poly.pdbx_seq_one_letter_code
_entity_poly.pdbx_strand_id
1 'polypeptide(L)' 'MCWRAIDQGASGVDMGRNIFQSSAPRAMLKAVKKVVHENLNAREAYQFWQEEKQGELK' A
#
# COMPACT_ATOMS: atom_id res chain seq x y z
N MET A 1 -4.19 -3.16 -7.91
CA MET A 1 -4.98 -2.05 -8.50
C MET A 1 -4.31 -0.71 -8.28
N CYS A 2 -3.90 -0.34 -7.06
CA CYS A 2 -3.29 0.98 -6.75
C CYS A 2 -2.21 1.43 -7.74
N TRP A 3 -1.15 0.64 -7.93
CA TRP A 3 -0.04 1.00 -8.82
C TRP A 3 -0.49 1.26 -10.26
N ARG A 4 -1.36 0.40 -10.82
CA ARG A 4 -1.88 0.60 -12.18
C ARG A 4 -2.68 1.89 -12.32
N ALA A 5 -3.47 2.28 -11.31
CA ALA A 5 -4.23 3.52 -11.36
C ALA A 5 -3.31 4.75 -11.39
N ILE A 6 -2.29 4.76 -10.54
CA ILE A 6 -1.29 5.84 -10.49
C ILE A 6 -0.47 5.90 -11.79
N ASP A 7 -0.01 4.74 -12.27
CA ASP A 7 0.72 4.60 -13.54
C ASP A 7 -0.09 5.10 -14.75
N GLN A 8 -1.43 4.94 -14.70
CA GLN A 8 -2.36 5.41 -15.74
C GLN A 8 -2.83 6.86 -15.52
N GLY A 9 -2.19 7.62 -14.63
CA GLY A 9 -2.41 9.06 -14.47
C GLY A 9 -3.44 9.45 -13.40
N ALA A 10 -3.88 8.54 -12.54
CA ALA A 10 -4.69 8.92 -11.39
C ALA A 10 -3.88 9.74 -10.37
N SER A 11 -4.45 10.82 -9.84
CA SER A 11 -3.79 11.67 -8.84
C SER A 11 -3.79 11.11 -7.41
N GLY A 12 -4.38 9.93 -7.21
CA GLY A 12 -4.52 9.31 -5.89
C GLY A 12 -5.48 8.13 -5.89
N VAL A 13 -5.77 7.61 -4.69
CA VAL A 13 -6.74 6.54 -4.47
C VAL A 13 -7.57 6.82 -3.22
N ASP A 14 -8.83 6.42 -3.27
CA ASP A 14 -9.73 6.40 -2.11
C ASP A 14 -10.00 4.93 -1.73
N MET A 15 -9.21 4.41 -0.78
CA MET A 15 -9.27 3.00 -0.41
C MET A 15 -9.93 2.81 0.95
N GLY A 16 -11.11 2.20 0.92
CA GLY A 16 -11.83 1.77 2.10
C GLY A 16 -11.47 0.34 2.54
N ARG A 17 -12.31 -0.62 2.14
CA ARG A 17 -12.24 -2.05 2.53
C ARG A 17 -10.83 -2.66 2.43
N ASN A 18 -10.07 -2.34 1.39
CA ASN A 18 -8.72 -2.87 1.18
C ASN A 18 -7.72 -2.48 2.28
N ILE A 19 -7.98 -1.38 2.99
CA ILE A 19 -7.20 -0.96 4.16
C ILE A 19 -7.76 -1.62 5.42
N PHE A 20 -9.05 -1.37 5.71
CA PHE A 20 -9.62 -1.69 7.03
C PHE A 20 -9.80 -3.19 7.29
N GLN A 21 -10.00 -3.97 6.23
CA GLN A 21 -10.17 -5.43 6.33
C GLN A 21 -8.84 -6.18 6.15
N SER A 22 -7.73 -5.46 5.97
CA SER A 22 -6.40 -6.06 5.95
C SER A 22 -6.04 -6.62 7.33
N SER A 23 -5.29 -7.71 7.38
CA SER A 23 -4.73 -8.23 8.63
C SER A 23 -3.73 -7.26 9.30
N ALA A 24 -3.25 -6.26 8.56
CA ALA A 24 -2.38 -5.20 9.07
C ALA A 24 -2.73 -3.87 8.39
N PRO A 25 -3.78 -3.17 8.87
CA PRO A 25 -4.30 -1.95 8.22
C PRO A 25 -3.29 -0.81 8.16
N ARG A 26 -2.50 -0.61 9.22
CA ARG A 26 -1.49 0.47 9.29
C ARG A 26 -0.33 0.20 8.33
N ALA A 27 0.21 -1.02 8.30
CA ALA A 27 1.16 -1.44 7.28
C ALA A 27 0.61 -1.25 5.86
N MET A 28 -0.66 -1.60 5.62
CA MET A 28 -1.28 -1.48 4.31
C MET A 28 -1.39 -0.01 3.86
N LEU A 29 -1.77 0.89 4.77
CA LEU A 29 -1.81 2.32 4.49
C LEU A 29 -0.43 2.88 4.13
N LYS A 30 0.63 2.46 4.84
CA LYS A 30 2.02 2.85 4.53
C LYS A 30 2.45 2.34 3.15
N ALA A 31 2.12 1.10 2.80
CA ALA A 31 2.42 0.55 1.48
C ALA A 31 1.69 1.32 0.35
N VAL A 32 0.40 1.63 0.52
CA VAL A 32 -0.36 2.44 -0.44
C VAL A 32 0.23 3.83 -0.58
N LYS A 33 0.60 4.49 0.54
CA LYS A 33 1.26 5.81 0.52
C LYS A 33 2.53 5.79 -0.32
N LYS A 34 3.36 4.76 -0.18
CA LYS A 34 4.59 4.58 -0.97
C LYS A 34 4.32 4.42 -2.46
N VAL A 35 3.26 3.70 -2.85
CA VAL A 35 2.87 3.60 -4.26
C VAL A 35 2.44 4.97 -4.80
N VAL A 36 1.62 5.72 -4.06
CA VAL A 36 1.03 6.98 -4.53
C VAL A 36 2.04 8.14 -4.57
N HIS A 37 2.95 8.21 -3.59
CA HIS A 37 3.83 9.37 -3.42
C HIS A 37 5.32 9.09 -3.64
N GLU A 38 5.74 7.82 -3.64
CA GLU A 38 7.15 7.42 -3.75
C GLU A 38 7.41 6.52 -4.98
N ASN A 39 6.42 6.37 -5.88
CA ASN A 39 6.51 5.58 -7.12
C ASN A 39 6.94 4.12 -6.94
N LEU A 40 6.69 3.52 -5.77
CA LEU A 40 6.95 2.08 -5.59
C LEU A 40 6.08 1.25 -6.53
N ASN A 41 6.69 0.22 -7.14
CA ASN A 41 5.92 -0.73 -7.92
C ASN A 41 5.11 -1.68 -7.01
N ALA A 42 4.17 -2.41 -7.61
CA ALA A 42 3.26 -3.26 -6.85
C ALA A 42 3.97 -4.37 -6.03
N ARG A 43 5.09 -4.90 -6.54
CA ARG A 43 5.86 -5.96 -5.88
C ARG A 43 6.61 -5.41 -4.66
N GLU A 44 7.28 -4.27 -4.84
CA GLU A 44 8.01 -3.59 -3.76
C GLU A 44 7.06 -3.15 -2.65
N ALA A 45 5.90 -2.57 -2.99
CA ALA A 45 4.91 -2.17 -2.01
C ALA A 45 4.35 -3.36 -1.20
N TYR A 46 4.16 -4.51 -1.85
CA TYR A 46 3.73 -5.73 -1.17
C TYR A 46 4.82 -6.28 -0.24
N GLN A 47 6.08 -6.28 -0.67
CA GLN A 47 7.20 -6.68 0.17
C GLN A 47 7.34 -5.76 1.39
N PHE A 48 7.29 -4.45 1.17
CA PHE A 48 7.28 -3.46 2.25
C PHE A 48 6.13 -3.70 3.24
N TRP A 49 4.92 -4.00 2.75
CA TRP A 49 3.80 -4.35 3.62
C TRP A 49 4.08 -5.58 4.50
N GLN A 50 4.71 -6.62 3.95
CA GLN A 50 5.07 -7.81 4.73
C GLN A 50 6.10 -7.50 5.81
N GLU A 51 7.15 -6.75 5.46
CA GLU A 51 8.19 -6.33 6.41
C GLU A 51 7.61 -5.48 7.54
N GLU A 52 6.79 -4.48 7.18
CA GLU A 52 6.13 -3.59 8.12
C GLU A 52 5.17 -4.37 9.03
N LYS A 53 4.34 -5.26 8.46
CA LYS A 53 3.42 -6.12 9.22
C LYS A 53 4.15 -6.98 10.26
N GLN A 54 5.32 -7.53 9.93
CA GLN A 54 6.12 -8.29 10.88
C GLN A 54 6.71 -7.41 11.99
N GLY A 55 7.08 -6.17 11.65
CA GLY A 55 7.51 -5.17 12.63
C GLY A 55 6.40 -4.77 13.61
N GLU A 56 5.13 -4.81 13.21
CA GLU A 56 3.98 -4.53 14.09
C GLU A 56 3.64 -5.67 15.06
N LEU A 57 4.10 -6.88 14.78
CA LEU A 57 3.85 -8.06 15.62
C LEU A 57 4.89 -8.25 16.74
N LYS A 58 5.96 -7.45 16.75
CA LYS A 58 7.00 -7.42 17.78
C LYS A 58 6.68 -6.36 18.83
#